data_AF-A0AAD4AMR7-F1
#
_entry.id   AF-A0AAD4AMR7-F1
#
_cell.length_a   1.000
_cell.length_b   1.000
_cell.length_c   1.000
_cell.angle_alpha   90.00
_cell.angle_beta   90.00
_cell.angle_gamma   90.00
#
_symmetry.space_group_name_H-M   'P 1'
#
loop_
_entity.id
_entity.type
_entity.pdbx_description
1 polymer ?
#
loop_
_entity_poly.entity_id
_entity_poly.type
_entity_poly.pdbx_seq_one_letter_code
_entity_poly.pdbx_strand_id
1 'polypeptide(L)'
;MTVKKRYRIALETKLDQLHHQGYTIFERWELLAWFNKERLTNVVWREIQDSWEEIFGLEEGQKPLQVIKCDLTTSPQTFIVIQADRIEEMNDLV
;
A
#
# COMPACT_ATOMS: atom_id res chain seq x y z
N MET A 1 6.21 -12.30 -7.95
CA MET A 1 7.41 -12.79 -7.22
C MET A 1 7.31 -12.15 -5.86
N THR A 2 6.93 -12.92 -4.85
CA THR A 2 6.36 -12.44 -3.58
C THR A 2 7.37 -11.69 -2.69
N VAL A 3 6.86 -10.85 -1.78
CA VAL A 3 7.62 -10.18 -0.72
C VAL A 3 8.67 -11.11 -0.09
N LYS A 4 9.89 -10.61 0.16
CA LYS A 4 10.92 -11.42 0.82
C LYS A 4 10.37 -11.94 2.15
N LYS A 5 10.53 -13.24 2.38
CA LYS A 5 10.02 -13.94 3.57
C LYS A 5 10.29 -13.21 4.90
N ARG A 6 11.48 -12.62 5.07
CA ARG A 6 11.85 -11.88 6.29
C ARG A 6 11.03 -10.62 6.56
N TYR A 7 10.38 -10.06 5.53
CA TYR A 7 9.56 -8.85 5.62
C TYR A 7 8.06 -9.13 5.50
N ARG A 8 7.66 -10.41 5.41
CA ARG A 8 6.24 -10.79 5.31
C ARG A 8 5.42 -10.25 6.47
N ILE A 9 5.90 -10.45 7.71
CA ILE A 9 5.23 -9.95 8.92
C ILE A 9 5.14 -8.42 8.92
N ALA A 10 6.18 -7.73 8.44
CA ALA A 10 6.17 -6.26 8.38
C ALA A 10 5.12 -5.74 7.39
N LEU A 11 4.97 -6.40 6.24
CA LEU A 11 3.90 -6.09 5.28
C LEU A 11 2.52 -6.40 5.88
N GLU A 12 2.34 -7.56 6.49
CA GLU A 12 1.09 -7.96 7.15
C GLU A 12 0.68 -6.93 8.22
N THR A 13 1.62 -6.45 9.03
CA THR A 13 1.35 -5.37 10.02
C THR A 13 0.91 -4.06 9.36
N LYS A 14 1.50 -3.66 8.22
CA LYS A 14 1.05 -2.47 7.48
C LYS A 14 -0.37 -2.66 6.92
N LEU A 15 -0.67 -3.85 6.44
CA LEU A 15 -2.00 -4.20 5.93
C LEU A 15 -3.03 -4.28 7.07
N ASP A 16 -2.67 -4.78 8.24
CA ASP A 16 -3.53 -4.71 9.43
C ASP A 16 -3.83 -3.27 9.84
N GLN A 17 -2.82 -2.39 9.82
CA GLN A 17 -3.03 -0.96 10.05
C GLN A 17 -4.00 -0.37 9.02
N LEU A 18 -3.77 -0.67 7.73
CA LEU A 18 -4.65 -0.28 6.64
C LEU A 18 -6.08 -0.77 6.87
N HIS A 19 -6.29 -2.02 7.31
CA HIS A 19 -7.61 -2.58 7.58
C HIS A 19 -8.38 -1.79 8.63
N HIS A 20 -7.73 -1.52 9.76
CA HIS A 20 -8.40 -0.94 10.91
C HIS A 20 -8.52 0.58 10.79
N GLN A 21 -7.45 1.25 10.36
CA GLN A 21 -7.37 2.71 10.30
C GLN A 21 -7.89 3.28 8.96
N GLY A 22 -7.96 2.46 7.91
CA GLY A 22 -8.36 2.88 6.56
C GLY A 22 -7.23 3.42 5.70
N TYR A 23 -6.05 3.67 6.27
CA TYR A 23 -4.84 4.03 5.55
C TYR A 23 -3.58 3.43 6.20
N THR A 24 -2.49 3.41 5.45
CA THR A 24 -1.15 3.19 5.99
C THR A 24 -0.13 3.98 5.15
N ILE A 25 1.06 4.18 5.70
CA ILE A 25 2.14 4.90 5.03
C ILE A 25 3.20 3.88 4.64
N PHE A 26 3.64 3.94 3.40
CA PHE A 26 4.83 3.23 2.95
C PHE A 26 5.98 4.18 2.63
N GLU A 27 7.18 3.82 3.06
CA GLU A 27 8.40 4.48 2.61
C GLU A 27 8.98 3.78 1.38
N ARG A 28 9.71 4.53 0.55
CA ARG A 28 10.31 3.99 -0.67
C ARG A 28 11.32 2.90 -0.35
N TRP A 29 12.19 3.15 0.63
CA TRP A 29 13.26 2.23 0.98
C TRP A 29 12.73 0.88 1.48
N GLU A 30 11.62 0.87 2.23
CA GLU A 30 11.03 -0.37 2.72
C GLU A 30 10.46 -1.18 1.55
N LEU A 31 9.74 -0.55 0.63
CA LEU A 31 9.19 -1.24 -0.55
C LEU A 31 10.31 -1.83 -1.42
N LEU A 32 11.38 -1.08 -1.66
CA LEU A 32 12.55 -1.58 -2.41
C LEU A 32 13.20 -2.77 -1.70
N ALA A 33 13.37 -2.70 -0.38
CA ALA A 33 13.96 -3.76 0.42
C ALA A 33 13.07 -5.01 0.51
N TRP A 34 11.77 -4.81 0.68
CA TRP A 34 10.76 -5.86 0.88
C TRP A 34 10.53 -6.67 -0.38
N PHE A 35 10.44 -6.00 -1.53
CA PHE A 35 10.18 -6.61 -2.83
C PHE A 35 11.46 -6.92 -3.63
N ASN A 36 12.64 -6.67 -3.07
CA ASN A 36 13.95 -6.86 -3.72
C ASN A 36 14.07 -6.15 -5.07
N LYS A 37 13.67 -4.87 -5.13
CA LYS A 37 13.68 -4.08 -6.37
C LYS A 37 14.64 -2.91 -6.27
N GLU A 38 15.20 -2.52 -7.41
CA GLU A 38 15.97 -1.27 -7.56
C GLU A 38 15.06 -0.07 -7.83
N ARG A 39 13.85 -0.31 -8.37
CA ARG A 39 12.86 0.72 -8.70
C ARG A 39 11.45 0.26 -8.34
N LEU A 40 10.63 1.19 -7.88
CA LEU A 40 9.20 0.95 -7.67
C LEU A 40 8.47 0.99 -9.01
N THR A 41 7.65 -0.03 -9.25
CA THR A 41 6.84 -0.19 -10.46
C THR A 41 5.43 -0.60 -10.04
N ASN A 42 4.47 -0.54 -10.97
CA ASN A 42 3.09 -0.93 -10.70
C ASN A 42 2.94 -2.40 -10.23
N VAL A 43 3.93 -3.24 -10.49
CA VAL A 43 3.97 -4.62 -9.99
C VAL A 43 4.01 -4.67 -8.47
N VAL A 44 4.74 -3.76 -7.82
CA VAL A 44 4.81 -3.71 -6.34
C VAL A 44 3.43 -3.44 -5.75
N TRP A 45 2.71 -2.47 -6.32
CA TRP A 45 1.37 -2.11 -5.85
C TRP A 45 0.35 -3.21 -6.12
N ARG A 46 0.45 -3.91 -7.26
CA ARG A 46 -0.37 -5.09 -7.54
C ARG A 46 -0.11 -6.19 -6.52
N GLU A 47 1.15 -6.52 -6.22
CA GLU A 47 1.45 -7.55 -5.21
C GLU A 47 0.97 -7.17 -3.80
N ILE A 48 0.93 -5.87 -3.46
CA ILE A 48 0.32 -5.38 -2.21
C ILE A 48 -1.20 -5.57 -2.23
N GLN A 49 -1.87 -5.23 -3.35
CA GLN A 49 -3.30 -5.47 -3.54
C GLN A 49 -3.63 -6.96 -3.41
N ASP A 50 -2.86 -7.82 -4.09
CA ASP A 50 -3.05 -9.27 -4.04
C ASP A 50 -2.89 -9.81 -2.61
N SER A 51 -1.87 -9.32 -1.88
CA SER A 51 -1.64 -9.70 -0.48
C SER A 51 -2.78 -9.24 0.44
N TRP A 52 -3.30 -8.05 0.19
CA TRP A 52 -4.43 -7.48 0.91
C TRP A 52 -5.70 -8.34 0.70
N GLU A 53 -5.99 -8.70 -0.54
CA GLU A 53 -7.13 -9.57 -0.88
C GLU A 53 -6.98 -10.97 -0.27
N GLU A 54 -5.79 -11.56 -0.34
CA GLU A 54 -5.49 -12.87 0.25
C GLU A 54 -5.67 -12.89 1.77
N ILE A 55 -5.09 -11.93 2.49
CA ILE A 55 -5.09 -11.91 3.97
C ILE A 55 -6.51 -11.75 4.52
N PHE A 56 -7.34 -10.92 3.90
CA PHE A 56 -8.68 -10.60 4.39
C PHE A 56 -9.80 -11.37 3.68
N GLY A 57 -9.45 -12.32 2.82
CA GLY A 57 -10.41 -13.17 2.09
C GLY A 57 -11.38 -12.36 1.23
N LEU A 58 -10.87 -11.30 0.60
CA LEU A 58 -11.66 -10.41 -0.25
C LEU A 58 -11.75 -10.98 -1.67
N GLU A 59 -12.85 -10.68 -2.34
CA GLU A 59 -12.93 -10.89 -3.80
C GLU A 59 -12.05 -9.87 -4.52
N GLU A 60 -11.56 -10.24 -5.71
CA GLU A 60 -10.70 -9.38 -6.53
C GLU A 60 -11.37 -8.01 -6.75
N GLY A 61 -10.71 -6.94 -6.33
CA GLY A 61 -11.20 -5.57 -6.48
C GLY A 61 -12.32 -5.14 -5.51
N GLN A 62 -12.72 -5.97 -4.53
CA GLN A 62 -13.79 -5.62 -3.58
C GLN A 62 -13.47 -4.39 -2.72
N LYS A 63 -12.20 -4.20 -2.35
CA LYS A 63 -11.71 -3.02 -1.62
C LYS A 63 -10.43 -2.54 -2.30
N PRO A 64 -10.55 -1.76 -3.39
CA PRO A 64 -9.39 -1.35 -4.15
C PRO A 64 -8.55 -0.36 -3.34
N LEU A 65 -7.24 -0.55 -3.37
CA LEU A 65 -6.30 0.34 -2.72
C LEU A 65 -5.92 1.50 -3.64
N GLN A 66 -5.92 2.71 -3.10
CA GLN A 66 -5.43 3.91 -3.77
C GLN A 66 -4.07 4.32 -3.19
N VAL A 67 -3.14 4.69 -4.07
CA VAL A 67 -1.80 5.13 -3.70
C VAL A 67 -1.65 6.63 -3.99
N ILE A 68 -1.34 7.41 -2.96
CA ILE A 68 -1.03 8.84 -3.05
C ILE A 68 0.47 9.03 -2.86
N LYS A 69 1.10 9.76 -3.79
CA LYS A 69 2.50 10.18 -3.68
C LYS A 69 2.56 11.47 -2.87
N CYS A 70 3.34 11.49 -1.80
CA CYS A 70 3.40 12.66 -0.90
C CYS A 70 4.31 13.78 -1.41
N ASP A 71 5.05 13.55 -2.49
CA ASP A 71 5.91 14.55 -3.09
C ASP A 71 5.76 14.56 -4.63
N LEU A 72 6.08 15.71 -5.22
CA LEU A 72 6.02 15.94 -6.67
C LEU A 72 7.31 15.51 -7.39
N THR A 73 8.21 14.80 -6.70
CA THR A 73 9.50 14.44 -7.28
C THR A 73 9.34 13.26 -8.25
N THR A 74 10.36 13.05 -9.08
CA THR A 74 10.43 11.88 -9.96
C THR A 74 10.63 10.57 -9.19
N SER A 75 11.04 10.65 -7.91
CA SER A 75 11.27 9.49 -7.05
C SER A 75 10.68 9.74 -5.67
N PRO A 76 9.35 9.60 -5.52
CA PRO A 76 8.71 9.84 -4.24
C PRO A 76 9.26 8.94 -3.15
N GLN A 77 9.49 9.53 -1.99
CA GLN A 77 10.04 8.82 -0.83
C GLN A 77 8.94 8.24 0.05
N THR A 78 7.77 8.88 0.09
CA THR A 78 6.68 8.48 0.95
C THR A 78 5.39 8.32 0.14
N PHE A 79 4.66 7.25 0.43
CA PHE A 79 3.41 6.88 -0.20
C PHE A 79 2.34 6.67 0.86
N ILE A 80 1.17 7.25 0.67
CA ILE A 80 0.00 6.93 1.48
C ILE A 80 -0.84 5.92 0.69
N VAL A 81 -1.18 4.81 1.32
CA VAL A 81 -2.09 3.80 0.76
C VAL A 81 -3.39 3.85 1.55
N ILE A 82 -4.52 3.94 0.85
CA ILE A 82 -5.85 4.14 1.45
C ILE A 82 -6.80 3.11 0.83
N GLN A 83 -7.76 2.63 1.62
CA GLN A 83 -8.90 1.90 1.05
C GLN A 83 -9.80 2.91 0.33
N ALA A 84 -10.02 2.72 -0.97
CA ALA A 84 -10.75 3.71 -1.77
C ALA A 84 -12.21 3.89 -1.31
N ASP A 85 -12.82 2.85 -0.74
CA ASP A 85 -14.17 2.88 -0.16
C ASP A 85 -14.28 3.75 1.09
N ARG A 86 -13.16 4.04 1.77
CA ARG A 86 -13.08 4.88 2.97
C ARG A 86 -12.66 6.32 2.70
N ILE A 87 -12.48 6.69 1.43
CA ILE A 87 -12.22 8.08 1.08
C ILE A 87 -13.53 8.84 1.26
N GLU A 88 -13.69 9.47 2.43
CA GLU A 88 -14.65 10.55 2.59
C GLU A 88 -13.98 11.82 2.09
N GLU A 89 -14.48 12.36 0.97
CA GLU A 89 -14.10 13.69 0.52
C GLU A 89 -14.59 14.71 1.56
N MET A 90 -13.70 15.13 2.45
CA MET A 90 -13.97 16.27 3.31
C MET A 90 -13.85 17.55 2.47
N ASN A 91 -14.93 17.90 1.77
CA ASN A 91 -14.99 19.06 0.89
C ASN A 91 -15.02 20.41 1.64
N ASP A 92 -15.09 20.40 2.98
CA ASP A 92 -15.18 21.61 3.81
C ASP A 92 -14.02 21.72 4.80
N LEU A 93 -12.87 22.15 4.29
CA LEU A 93 -11.89 22.91 5.07
C LEU A 93 -11.58 24.19 4.29
N VAL A 94 -12.57 25.08 4.24
CA VAL A 94 -12.42 26.48 3.82
C VAL A 94 -12.27 27.36 5.05
#